data_AF-A0A166QLG4-F1
#
_entry.id   AF-A0A166QLG4-F1
#
_cell.length_a   1.000
_cell.length_b   1.000
_cell.length_c   1.000
_cell.angle_alpha   90.00
_cell.angle_beta   90.00
_cell.angle_gamma   90.00
#
_symmetry.space_group_name_H-M   'P 1'
#
loop_
_entity.id
_entity.type
_entity.pdbx_description
1 polymer ?
#
loop_
_entity_poly.entity_id
_entity_poly.type
_entity_poly.pdbx_seq_one_letter_code
_entity_poly.pdbx_strand_id
1 'polypeptide(L)'
;MQSQFDFEASTPRALTPPGAGMNCTASECEVAAIRSSMTEEQISAERQLLTDRGMHRYDTGDRTGLGGPRGHQGCGSAFFVLDWFTDDELARFHHLGLALPSTGELVGAARQRIRYRIALRRANKPQIQ
;
A
#
# COMPACT_ATOMS: atom_id res chain seq x y z
N MET A 1 5.12 -27.86 -65.28
CA MET A 1 5.99 -28.08 -64.11
C MET A 1 6.91 -26.88 -63.95
N GLN A 2 6.54 -25.92 -63.09
CA GLN A 2 7.47 -25.19 -62.24
C GLN A 2 6.61 -24.40 -61.24
N SER A 3 6.75 -24.76 -59.97
CA SER A 3 6.11 -24.17 -58.79
C SER A 3 6.66 -22.77 -58.55
N GLN A 4 5.78 -21.77 -58.35
CA GLN A 4 6.13 -20.53 -57.67
C GLN A 4 5.26 -20.42 -56.43
N PHE A 5 5.95 -20.40 -55.30
CA PHE A 5 5.42 -20.26 -53.95
C PHE A 5 4.89 -18.82 -53.77
N ASP A 6 3.59 -18.68 -53.53
CA ASP A 6 3.02 -17.45 -53.01
C ASP A 6 3.43 -17.31 -51.53
N PHE A 7 4.42 -16.45 -51.30
CA PHE A 7 4.90 -16.07 -49.98
C PHE A 7 3.90 -15.07 -49.38
N GLU A 8 3.05 -15.54 -48.47
CA GLU A 8 2.15 -14.68 -47.69
C GLU A 8 2.94 -13.54 -47.03
N ALA A 9 2.70 -12.32 -47.49
CA ALA A 9 3.17 -11.11 -46.83
C ALA A 9 2.41 -10.95 -45.51
N SER A 10 2.90 -11.63 -44.48
CA SER A 10 2.51 -11.43 -43.08
C SER A 10 2.69 -9.96 -42.75
N THR A 11 1.57 -9.24 -42.73
CA THR A 11 1.51 -7.84 -42.35
C THR A 11 1.95 -7.77 -40.89
N PRO A 12 2.97 -6.98 -40.52
CA PRO A 12 3.37 -6.86 -39.12
C PRO A 12 2.20 -6.25 -38.35
N ARG A 13 1.54 -7.09 -37.55
CA ARG A 13 0.52 -6.69 -36.58
C ARG A 13 1.15 -5.59 -35.72
N ALA A 14 0.67 -4.36 -35.90
CA ALA A 14 1.13 -3.21 -35.17
C ALA A 14 1.15 -3.56 -33.68
N LEU A 15 2.35 -3.62 -33.11
CA LEU A 15 2.57 -3.58 -31.68
C LEU A 15 2.06 -2.22 -31.22
N THR A 16 0.78 -2.17 -30.83
CA THR A 16 0.30 -1.13 -29.94
C THR A 16 1.25 -1.10 -28.75
N PRO A 17 1.93 0.02 -28.47
CA PRO A 17 2.68 0.14 -27.23
C PRO A 17 1.70 -0.17 -26.09
N PRO A 18 2.11 -0.91 -25.04
CA PRO A 18 1.28 -1.07 -23.87
C PRO A 18 0.99 0.35 -23.37
N GLY A 19 -0.24 0.79 -23.60
CA GLY A 19 -0.72 2.04 -23.09
C GLY A 19 -0.46 2.01 -21.59
N ALA A 20 0.40 2.92 -21.13
CA ALA A 20 0.45 3.35 -19.75
C ALA A 20 -0.89 4.03 -19.43
N GLY A 21 -1.97 3.25 -19.42
CA GLY A 21 -3.16 3.58 -18.67
C GLY A 21 -2.77 3.36 -17.23
N MET A 22 -2.33 4.42 -16.55
CA MET A 22 -2.35 4.48 -15.09
C MET A 22 -3.81 4.41 -14.65
N ASN A 23 -4.40 3.23 -14.78
CA ASN A 23 -5.68 2.90 -14.19
C ASN A 23 -5.39 2.53 -12.75
N CYS A 24 -4.92 3.50 -11.96
CA CYS A 24 -4.89 3.32 -10.51
C CYS A 24 -6.33 3.06 -10.08
N THR A 25 -6.57 1.93 -9.43
CA THR A 25 -7.87 1.67 -8.82
C THR A 25 -8.20 2.78 -7.82
N ALA A 26 -9.47 3.04 -7.54
CA ALA A 26 -9.85 4.08 -6.59
C ALA A 26 -9.12 3.93 -5.23
N SER A 27 -8.90 2.69 -4.79
CA SER A 27 -8.14 2.37 -3.59
C SER A 27 -6.64 2.69 -3.73
N GLU A 28 -6.02 2.37 -4.86
CA GLU A 28 -4.60 2.71 -5.12
C GLU A 28 -4.37 4.22 -5.20
N CYS A 29 -5.29 4.96 -5.82
CA CYS A 29 -5.27 6.43 -5.84
C CYS A 29 -5.32 7.00 -4.42
N GLU A 30 -6.20 6.46 -3.57
CA GLU A 30 -6.37 6.93 -2.20
C GLU A 30 -5.13 6.62 -1.34
N VAL A 31 -4.56 5.43 -1.47
CA VAL A 31 -3.31 5.05 -0.80
C VAL A 31 -2.14 5.94 -1.26
N ALA A 32 -2.04 6.22 -2.57
CA ALA A 32 -1.04 7.12 -3.11
C ALA A 32 -1.21 8.56 -2.57
N ALA A 33 -2.45 9.04 -2.48
CA ALA A 33 -2.76 10.35 -1.91
C ALA A 33 -2.36 10.44 -0.43
N ILE A 34 -2.65 9.41 0.37
CA ILE A 34 -2.22 9.33 1.78
C ILE A 34 -0.70 9.39 1.89
N ARG A 35 0.02 8.56 1.12
CA ARG A 35 1.50 8.56 1.11
C ARG A 35 2.11 9.90 0.70
N SER A 36 1.42 10.67 -0.15
CA SER A 36 1.89 11.98 -0.59
C SER A 36 1.59 13.12 0.38
N SER A 37 0.59 12.97 1.25
CA SER A 37 0.08 14.05 2.10
C SER A 37 0.37 13.85 3.60
N MET A 38 0.72 12.64 4.03
CA MET A 38 0.92 12.28 5.43
C MET A 38 2.27 11.60 5.68
N THR A 39 2.86 11.87 6.84
CA THR A 39 4.03 11.12 7.33
C THR A 39 3.62 9.79 7.97
N GLU A 40 4.60 8.89 8.16
CA GLU A 40 4.37 7.59 8.81
C GLU A 40 3.79 7.75 10.23
N GLU A 41 4.26 8.74 10.98
CA GLU A 41 3.76 9.05 12.32
C GLU A 41 2.32 9.56 12.28
N GLN A 42 1.97 10.38 11.29
CA GLN A 42 0.62 10.88 11.10
C GLN A 42 -0.36 9.77 10.72
N ILE A 43 0.06 8.85 9.82
CA ILE A 43 -0.73 7.68 9.44
C ILE A 43 -0.97 6.78 10.67
N SER A 44 0.07 6.56 11.47
CA SER A 44 -0.02 5.76 12.70
C SER A 44 -0.92 6.41 13.75
N ALA A 45 -0.80 7.71 13.94
CA ALA A 45 -1.65 8.48 14.85
C ALA A 45 -3.13 8.45 14.40
N GLU A 46 -3.41 8.57 13.10
CA GLU A 46 -4.77 8.50 12.58
C GLU A 46 -5.38 7.10 12.80
N ARG A 47 -4.60 6.03 12.58
CA ARG A 47 -5.05 4.66 12.89
C ARG A 47 -5.34 4.46 14.38
N GLN A 48 -4.54 5.07 15.26
CA GLN A 48 -4.80 5.01 16.70
C GLN A 48 -6.09 5.75 17.05
N LEU A 49 -6.31 6.95 16.50
CA LEU A 49 -7.54 7.72 16.71
C LEU A 49 -8.79 6.96 16.27
N LEU A 50 -8.73 6.22 15.15
CA LEU A 50 -9.84 5.35 14.73
C LEU A 50 -10.09 4.23 15.74
N THR A 51 -9.02 3.60 16.22
CA THR A 51 -9.09 2.57 17.27
C THR A 51 -9.75 3.12 18.54
N ASP A 52 -9.33 4.30 18.99
CA ASP A 52 -9.87 4.94 20.19
C ASP A 52 -11.36 5.28 20.03
N ARG A 53 -11.80 5.71 18.84
CA ARG A 53 -13.24 5.92 18.54
C ARG A 53 -14.04 4.63 18.57
N GLY A 54 -13.49 3.53 18.05
CA GLY A 54 -14.15 2.21 18.12
C GLY A 54 -14.25 1.72 19.57
N MET A 55 -13.18 1.89 20.35
CA MET A 55 -13.17 1.60 21.78
C MET A 55 -14.20 2.40 22.54
N HIS A 56 -14.29 3.72 22.30
CA HIS A 56 -15.30 4.56 22.95
C HIS A 56 -16.73 4.10 22.63
N ARG A 57 -17.01 3.72 21.38
CA ARG A 57 -18.32 3.16 20.99
C ARG A 57 -18.60 1.82 21.66
N TYR A 58 -17.60 0.95 21.75
CA TYR A 58 -17.69 -0.30 22.49
C TYR A 58 -18.04 -0.06 23.97
N ASP A 59 -17.31 0.84 24.64
CA ASP A 59 -17.48 1.13 26.07
C ASP A 59 -18.85 1.78 26.37
N THR A 60 -19.32 2.64 25.47
CA THR A 60 -20.63 3.30 25.59
C THR A 60 -21.79 2.44 25.10
N GLY A 61 -21.51 1.34 24.39
CA GLY A 61 -22.52 0.52 23.74
C GLY A 61 -23.22 1.20 22.56
N ASP A 62 -22.68 2.29 22.02
CA ASP A 62 -23.28 3.04 20.92
C ASP A 62 -23.06 2.30 19.60
N ARG A 63 -24.16 1.80 19.02
CA ARG A 63 -24.17 1.08 17.74
C ARG A 63 -24.60 1.94 16.55
N THR A 64 -24.76 3.24 16.74
CA THR A 64 -25.25 4.14 15.71
C THR A 64 -24.30 4.17 14.51
N GLY A 65 -24.82 3.91 13.31
CA GLY A 65 -24.04 3.95 12.06
C GLY A 65 -23.03 2.80 11.88
N LEU A 66 -23.01 1.81 12.78
CA LEU A 66 -22.23 0.60 12.56
C LEU A 66 -22.88 -0.26 11.46
N GLY A 67 -22.03 -0.87 10.63
CA GLY A 67 -22.48 -1.87 9.67
C GLY A 67 -23.13 -3.07 10.38
N GLY A 68 -23.88 -3.88 9.62
CA GLY A 68 -24.46 -5.12 10.13
C GLY A 68 -23.40 -6.03 10.76
N PRO A 69 -23.79 -6.99 11.61
CA PRO A 69 -22.85 -7.88 12.30
C PRO A 69 -21.91 -8.54 11.29
N ARG A 70 -20.62 -8.24 11.41
CA ARG A 70 -19.57 -8.77 10.53
C ARG A 70 -19.26 -10.19 10.97
N GLY A 71 -20.00 -11.15 10.42
CA GLY A 71 -20.00 -12.57 10.84
C GLY A 71 -18.68 -13.33 10.71
N HIS A 72 -17.56 -12.68 10.39
CA HIS A 72 -16.24 -13.31 10.22
C HIS A 72 -15.13 -12.72 11.09
N GLN A 73 -15.45 -11.89 12.08
CA GLN A 73 -14.47 -11.53 13.10
C GLN A 73 -14.68 -12.44 14.31
N GLY A 74 -13.78 -13.41 14.47
CA GLY A 74 -13.85 -14.38 15.55
C GLY A 74 -13.97 -13.68 16.90
N CYS A 75 -15.06 -14.00 17.61
CA CYS A 75 -15.26 -13.65 19.00
C CYS A 75 -13.99 -14.05 19.79
N GLY A 76 -13.29 -13.05 20.35
CA GLY A 76 -12.07 -13.24 21.14
C GLY A 76 -10.75 -12.85 20.46
N SER A 77 -10.74 -12.33 19.23
CA SER A 77 -9.50 -11.82 18.62
C SER A 77 -9.23 -10.35 19.01
N ALA A 78 -7.95 -9.94 18.98
CA ALA A 78 -7.49 -8.57 19.23
C ALA A 78 -8.08 -7.50 18.27
N PHE A 79 -8.97 -7.90 17.38
CA PHE A 79 -9.64 -7.08 16.38
C PHE A 79 -11.10 -6.76 16.71
N PHE A 80 -11.60 -7.12 17.90
CA PHE A 80 -12.98 -6.84 18.32
C PHE A 80 -13.39 -5.36 18.17
N VAL A 81 -12.42 -4.44 18.24
CA VAL A 81 -12.63 -2.99 18.04
C VAL A 81 -13.09 -2.65 16.63
N LEU A 82 -12.71 -3.45 15.62
CA LEU A 82 -13.10 -3.22 14.22
C LEU A 82 -14.58 -3.50 13.96
N ASP A 83 -15.24 -4.27 14.83
CA ASP A 83 -16.70 -4.45 14.80
C ASP A 83 -17.46 -3.20 15.26
N TRP A 84 -16.74 -2.25 15.88
CA TRP A 84 -17.25 -0.96 16.35
C TRP A 84 -16.83 0.21 15.45
N PHE A 85 -16.39 -0.10 14.23
CA PHE A 85 -16.15 0.88 13.18
C PHE A 85 -17.33 0.96 12.24
N THR A 86 -17.61 2.16 11.73
CA THR A 86 -18.46 2.33 10.54
C THR A 86 -17.77 1.73 9.31
N ASP A 87 -18.50 1.60 8.21
CA ASP A 87 -17.92 1.12 6.94
C ASP A 87 -16.85 2.09 6.40
N ASP A 88 -17.09 3.40 6.53
CA ASP A 88 -16.14 4.44 6.12
C ASP A 88 -14.85 4.41 6.94
N GLU A 89 -14.97 4.24 8.26
CA GLU A 89 -13.81 4.15 9.15
C GLU A 89 -13.00 2.88 8.92
N LEU A 90 -13.67 1.76 8.59
CA LEU A 90 -12.98 0.53 8.22
C LEU A 90 -12.22 0.72 6.91
N ALA A 91 -12.86 1.31 5.89
CA ALA A 91 -12.21 1.58 4.61
C ALA A 91 -10.99 2.49 4.80
N ARG A 92 -11.14 3.56 5.58
CA ARG A 92 -10.05 4.47 5.92
C ARG A 92 -8.93 3.76 6.69
N PHE A 93 -9.27 2.95 7.69
CA PHE A 93 -8.28 2.19 8.46
C PHE A 93 -7.48 1.22 7.57
N HIS A 94 -8.14 0.59 6.60
CA HIS A 94 -7.51 -0.27 5.62
C HIS A 94 -6.56 0.51 4.68
N HIS A 95 -7.00 1.65 4.13
CA HIS A 95 -6.16 2.49 3.27
C HIS A 95 -4.95 3.06 4.01
N LEU A 96 -5.11 3.49 5.27
CA LEU A 96 -4.00 3.91 6.12
C LEU A 96 -3.01 2.75 6.36
N GLY A 97 -3.51 1.53 6.56
CA GLY A 97 -2.67 0.33 6.72
C GLY A 97 -1.85 0.00 5.47
N LEU A 98 -2.45 0.14 4.28
CA LEU A 98 -1.75 -0.03 3.00
C LEU A 98 -0.77 1.11 2.71
N ALA A 99 -1.04 2.30 3.21
CA ALA A 99 -0.18 3.46 3.03
C ALA A 99 1.13 3.35 3.82
N LEU A 100 1.14 2.63 4.96
CA LEU A 100 2.35 2.39 5.72
C LEU A 100 3.41 1.63 4.91
N PRO A 101 4.71 1.95 5.10
CA PRO A 101 5.77 1.21 4.45
C PRO A 101 5.75 -0.24 4.92
N SER A 102 5.77 -1.17 3.97
CA SER A 102 5.86 -2.60 4.25
C SER A 102 7.21 -2.92 4.92
N THR A 103 7.27 -4.03 5.66
CA THR A 103 8.52 -4.52 6.24
C THR A 103 9.63 -4.67 5.19
N GLY A 104 9.28 -5.06 3.96
CA GLY A 104 10.23 -5.16 2.85
C GLY A 104 10.81 -3.81 2.43
N GLU A 105 9.98 -2.77 2.35
CA GLU A 105 10.40 -1.40 2.04
C GLU A 105 11.30 -0.82 3.14
N LEU A 106 10.95 -1.04 4.41
CA LEU A 106 11.77 -0.63 5.55
C LEU A 106 13.15 -1.29 5.54
N VAL A 107 13.21 -2.60 5.28
CA VAL A 107 14.47 -3.34 5.18
C VAL A 107 15.30 -2.87 3.97
N GLY A 108 14.66 -2.60 2.84
CA GLY A 108 15.30 -2.04 1.64
C GLY A 108 15.92 -0.67 1.91
N ALA A 109 15.17 0.24 2.51
CA ALA A 109 15.63 1.57 2.91
C ALA A 109 16.79 1.49 3.91
N ALA A 110 16.71 0.59 4.90
CA ALA A 110 17.79 0.36 5.86
C ALA A 110 19.07 -0.14 5.16
N ARG A 111 18.96 -1.10 4.23
CA ARG A 111 20.11 -1.58 3.44
C ARG A 111 20.75 -0.47 2.62
N GLN A 112 19.95 0.40 1.99
CA GLN A 112 20.47 1.56 1.25
C GLN A 112 21.24 2.53 2.16
N ARG A 113 20.69 2.88 3.34
CA ARG A 113 21.37 3.73 4.33
C ARG A 113 22.72 3.14 4.75
N ILE A 114 22.78 1.83 4.98
CA ILE A 114 24.02 1.13 5.32
C ILE A 114 25.03 1.22 4.17
N ARG A 115 24.61 0.92 2.93
CA ARG A 115 25.47 1.01 1.74
C ARG A 115 26.04 2.41 1.55
N TYR A 116 25.21 3.44 1.72
CA TYR A 116 25.62 4.84 1.63
C TYR A 116 26.69 5.18 2.68
N ARG A 117 26.47 4.79 3.95
CA ARG A 117 27.46 4.98 5.02
C ARG A 117 28.77 4.25 4.74
N ILE A 118 28.73 3.04 4.19
CA ILE A 118 29.93 2.29 3.79
C ILE A 118 30.66 3.01 2.65
N ALA A 119 29.94 3.48 1.63
CA ALA A 119 30.51 4.22 0.52
C ALA A 119 31.22 5.51 0.98
N LEU A 120 30.58 6.30 1.85
CA LEU A 120 31.17 7.49 2.47
C LEU A 120 32.46 7.18 3.23
N ARG A 121 32.47 6.09 4.02
CA ARG A 121 33.68 5.66 4.75
C ARG A 121 34.81 5.24 3.82
N ARG A 122 34.50 4.63 2.67
CA ARG A 122 35.49 4.25 1.66
C ARG A 122 36.05 5.45 0.91
N ALA A 123 35.22 6.45 0.64
CA ALA A 123 35.64 7.70 -0.01
C ALA A 123 36.54 8.56 0.90
N ASN A 124 36.27 8.58 2.20
CA ASN A 124 37.04 9.35 3.19
C ASN A 124 38.26 8.60 3.76
N LYS A 125 38.68 7.48 3.15
CA LYS A 125 39.88 6.78 3.60
C LYS A 125 41.09 7.54 3.05
N PRO A 126 41.96 8.14 3.88
CA PRO A 126 43.15 8.82 3.39
C PRO A 126 44.01 7.79 2.65
N GLN A 127 44.40 8.11 1.42
CA GLN A 127 45.43 7.34 0.73
C GLN A 127 46.72 7.55 1.50
N ILE A 128 47.11 6.55 2.29
CA ILE A 128 48.45 6.48 2.86
C ILE A 128 49.35 6.22 1.65
N GLN A 129 49.96 7.28 1.13
CA GLN A 129 51.05 7.24 0.17
C GLN A 129 52.35 6.89 0.89
#